data_AF-A0A928WBK5-F1
#
_entry.id   AF-A0A928WBK5-F1
#
_cell.length_a   1.000
_cell.length_b   1.000
_cell.length_c   1.000
_cell.angle_alpha   90.00
_cell.angle_beta   90.00
_cell.angle_gamma   90.00
#
_symmetry.space_group_name_H-M   'P 1'
#
loop_
_entity.id
_entity.type
_entity.pdbx_description
1 polymer ?
#
loop_
_entity_poly.entity_id
_entity_poly.type
_entity_poly.pdbx_seq_one_letter_code
_entity_poly.pdbx_strand_id
1 'polypeptide(L)'
;MKLQQTCALTLGILFLILGIAGFIPAFTTIPGETFDSGIPLDADSLYTKGFSLLLGVFPTNLIHNLFHVFVGILGIAASKTGNGRLFNQIFGIMPIFGNNIWWNGLTGAIAAYYGFFAKNPTASTEQINA
;
A
#
# COMPACT_ATOMS: atom_id res chain seq x y z
N MET A 1 -4.40 -5.66 21.87
CA MET A 1 -3.24 -5.58 20.96
C MET A 1 -2.74 -4.14 20.91
N LYS A 2 -1.43 -3.91 20.78
CA LYS A 2 -0.91 -2.54 20.56
C LYS A 2 -1.37 -2.04 19.19
N LEU A 3 -1.63 -0.73 19.04
CA LEU A 3 -2.14 -0.13 17.79
C LEU A 3 -1.34 -0.57 16.55
N GLN A 4 -0.02 -0.57 16.65
CA GLN A 4 0.89 -0.97 15.55
C GLN A 4 0.68 -2.42 15.09
N GLN A 5 0.36 -3.34 16.00
CA GLN A 5 0.09 -4.74 15.67
C GLN A 5 -1.28 -4.89 15.01
N THR A 6 -2.29 -4.14 15.48
CA THR A 6 -3.62 -4.12 14.86
C THR A 6 -3.54 -3.57 13.44
N CYS A 7 -2.79 -2.48 13.21
CA CYS A 7 -2.58 -1.93 11.87
C CYS A 7 -1.88 -2.94 10.95
N ALA A 8 -0.78 -3.55 11.41
CA ALA A 8 -0.05 -4.55 10.62
C ALA A 8 -0.91 -5.78 10.31
N LEU A 9 -1.72 -6.25 11.27
CA LEU A 9 -2.65 -7.36 11.07
C LEU A 9 -3.72 -6.99 10.04
N THR A 10 -4.32 -5.81 10.16
CA THR A 10 -5.38 -5.34 9.27
C THR A 10 -4.86 -5.24 7.84
N LEU A 11 -3.73 -4.57 7.63
CA LEU A 11 -3.08 -4.48 6.33
C LEU A 11 -2.70 -5.87 5.79
N GLY A 12 -2.14 -6.73 6.64
CA GLY A 12 -1.77 -8.10 6.27
C GLY A 12 -2.96 -8.93 5.79
N ILE A 13 -4.09 -8.89 6.52
CA ILE A 13 -5.30 -9.60 6.14
C ILE A 13 -5.87 -9.05 4.81
N LEU A 14 -5.96 -7.73 4.67
CA LEU A 14 -6.50 -7.12 3.46
C LEU A 14 -5.67 -7.48 2.22
N PHE A 15 -4.35 -7.37 2.30
CA PHE A 15 -3.45 -7.72 1.19
C PHE A 15 -3.49 -9.21 0.87
N LEU A 16 -3.57 -10.08 1.88
CA LEU A 16 -3.68 -11.52 1.65
C LEU A 16 -5.00 -11.87 0.95
N ILE A 17 -6.12 -11.28 1.38
CA ILE A 17 -7.43 -11.49 0.76
C ILE A 17 -7.40 -11.01 -0.70
N LEU A 18 -6.92 -9.80 -0.95
CA LEU A 18 -6.84 -9.24 -2.31
C LEU A 18 -5.94 -10.07 -3.22
N GLY A 19 -4.78 -10.50 -2.71
CA GLY A 19 -3.84 -11.33 -3.47
C GLY A 19 -4.42 -12.70 -3.82
N ILE A 20 -5.13 -13.35 -2.90
CA ILE A 20 -5.81 -14.62 -3.16
C ILE A 20 -6.99 -14.40 -4.13
N ALA A 21 -7.80 -13.37 -3.92
CA ALA A 21 -8.96 -13.08 -4.76
C ALA A 21 -8.58 -12.82 -6.22
N GLY A 22 -7.42 -12.19 -6.47
CA GLY A 22 -6.92 -11.97 -7.83
C GLY A 22 -6.56 -13.23 -8.61
N PHE A 23 -6.45 -14.40 -7.96
CA PHE A 23 -6.29 -15.69 -8.64
C PHE A 23 -7.61 -16.43 -8.89
N ILE A 24 -8.73 -15.90 -8.40
CA ILE A 24 -10.03 -16.55 -8.49
C ILE A 24 -10.84 -15.89 -9.61
N PRO A 25 -11.16 -16.60 -10.71
CA PRO A 25 -11.89 -16.02 -11.85
C PRO A 25 -13.25 -15.43 -11.49
N ALA A 26 -13.89 -15.89 -10.42
CA ALA A 26 -15.16 -15.34 -9.94
C ALA A 26 -15.06 -13.89 -9.45
N PHE A 27 -13.86 -13.41 -9.10
CA PHE A 27 -13.61 -12.05 -8.64
C PHE A 27 -12.85 -11.20 -9.65
N THR A 28 -12.46 -11.76 -10.80
CA THR A 28 -11.73 -11.03 -11.84
C THR A 28 -12.56 -10.88 -13.11
N THR A 29 -12.35 -9.77 -13.81
CA THR A 29 -13.01 -9.47 -15.08
C THR A 29 -11.94 -9.31 -16.15
N ILE A 30 -12.16 -9.94 -17.30
CA ILE A 30 -11.30 -9.74 -18.46
C ILE A 30 -11.62 -8.36 -19.04
N PRO A 31 -10.67 -7.42 -19.05
CA PRO A 31 -10.90 -6.09 -19.59
C PRO A 31 -11.18 -6.17 -21.09
N GLY A 32 -12.11 -5.34 -21.58
CA GLY A 32 -12.43 -5.27 -23.01
C GLY A 32 -11.29 -4.67 -23.84
N GLU A 33 -11.39 -4.79 -25.16
CA GLU A 33 -10.34 -4.42 -26.12
C GLU A 33 -9.96 -2.92 -26.11
N THR A 34 -10.83 -2.08 -25.55
CA THR A 34 -10.61 -0.62 -25.41
C THR A 34 -9.93 -0.23 -24.10
N PHE A 35 -9.61 -1.20 -23.23
CA PHE A 35 -8.97 -0.92 -21.95
C PHE A 35 -7.47 -0.69 -22.13
N ASP A 36 -7.01 0.51 -21.82
CA ASP A 36 -5.58 0.82 -21.78
C ASP A 36 -4.96 0.26 -20.48
N SER A 37 -4.23 -0.85 -20.62
CA SER A 37 -3.50 -1.50 -19.53
C SER A 37 -2.27 -0.73 -19.06
N GLY A 38 -1.81 0.27 -19.83
CA GLY A 38 -0.54 0.96 -19.57
C GLY A 38 0.71 0.08 -19.69
N ILE A 39 0.56 -1.18 -20.14
CA ILE A 39 1.65 -2.14 -20.38
C ILE A 39 1.38 -2.93 -21.68
N PRO A 40 2.42 -3.25 -22.49
CA PRO A 40 2.25 -4.09 -23.67
C PRO A 40 1.79 -5.50 -23.26
N LEU A 41 0.53 -5.85 -23.52
CA LEU A 41 -0.06 -7.14 -23.11
C LEU A 41 0.36 -8.31 -24.02
N ASP A 42 0.94 -8.01 -25.17
CA ASP A 42 1.47 -8.95 -26.16
C ASP A 42 2.85 -9.52 -25.79
N ALA A 43 3.56 -8.90 -24.85
CA ALA A 43 4.84 -9.37 -24.37
C ALA A 43 4.69 -10.59 -23.43
N ASP A 44 5.54 -11.62 -23.58
CA ASP A 44 5.62 -12.74 -22.63
C ASP A 44 6.37 -12.31 -21.36
N SER A 45 5.62 -11.82 -20.36
CA SER A 45 6.18 -11.25 -19.14
C SER A 45 5.33 -11.58 -17.91
N LEU A 46 5.94 -11.58 -16.72
CA LEU A 46 5.21 -11.76 -15.46
C LEU A 46 4.19 -10.63 -15.19
N TYR A 47 4.36 -9.48 -15.85
CA TYR A 47 3.46 -8.33 -15.76
C TYR A 47 2.21 -8.50 -16.65
N THR A 48 2.28 -9.30 -17.72
CA THR A 48 1.17 -9.53 -18.66
C THR A 48 0.41 -10.82 -18.34
N LYS A 49 1.10 -11.81 -17.74
CA LYS A 49 0.49 -13.07 -17.32
C LYS A 49 -0.62 -12.84 -16.30
N GLY A 50 -1.81 -13.36 -16.61
CA GLY A 50 -2.98 -13.26 -15.74
C GLY A 50 -3.50 -11.84 -15.56
N PHE A 51 -3.21 -10.93 -16.50
CA PHE A 51 -3.74 -9.57 -16.45
C PHE A 51 -5.27 -9.58 -16.46
N SER A 52 -5.87 -8.96 -15.45
CA SER A 52 -7.32 -8.88 -15.27
C SER A 52 -7.69 -7.75 -14.33
N LEU A 53 -8.97 -7.42 -14.23
CA LEU A 53 -9.48 -6.44 -13.27
C LEU A 53 -10.09 -7.16 -12.07
N LEU A 54 -9.46 -7.06 -10.89
CA LEU A 54 -10.04 -7.52 -9.64
C LEU A 54 -11.22 -6.61 -9.26
N LEU A 55 -12.37 -7.23 -8.97
CA LEU A 55 -13.66 -6.56 -8.76
C LEU A 55 -14.08 -5.63 -9.92
N GLY A 56 -13.52 -5.83 -11.12
CA GLY A 56 -13.78 -5.01 -12.29
C GLY A 56 -13.14 -3.61 -12.27
N VAL A 57 -12.36 -3.26 -11.24
CA VAL A 57 -11.81 -1.90 -11.09
C VAL A 57 -10.31 -1.85 -10.82
N PHE A 58 -9.71 -2.90 -10.25
CA PHE A 58 -8.29 -2.90 -9.90
C PHE A 58 -7.48 -3.75 -10.88
N PRO A 59 -6.62 -3.15 -11.73
CA PRO A 59 -5.71 -3.91 -12.56
C PRO A 59 -4.81 -4.79 -11.71
N THR A 60 -4.88 -6.08 -11.96
CA THR A 60 -4.02 -7.07 -11.34
C THR A 60 -3.42 -7.99 -12.39
N ASN A 61 -2.32 -8.62 -12.03
CA ASN A 61 -1.62 -9.61 -12.83
C ASN A 61 -0.95 -10.61 -11.88
N LEU A 62 -0.26 -11.59 -12.46
CA LEU A 62 0.46 -12.61 -11.70
C LEU A 62 1.39 -12.00 -10.66
N ILE A 63 2.24 -11.05 -11.05
CA ILE A 63 3.23 -10.49 -10.13
C ILE A 63 2.56 -9.65 -9.02
N HIS A 64 1.52 -8.88 -9.32
CA HIS A 64 0.80 -8.06 -8.34
C HIS A 64 0.10 -8.92 -7.29
N ASN A 65 -0.56 -10.01 -7.70
CA ASN A 65 -1.21 -10.93 -6.79
C ASN A 65 -0.19 -11.65 -5.88
N LEU A 66 0.95 -12.07 -6.44
CA LEU A 66 2.02 -12.68 -5.64
C LEU A 66 2.60 -11.68 -4.62
N PHE A 67 2.83 -10.44 -5.02
CA PHE A 67 3.26 -9.39 -4.10
C PHE A 67 2.24 -9.12 -3.00
N HIS A 68 0.94 -9.13 -3.32
CA HIS A 68 -0.12 -8.99 -2.34
C HIS A 68 -0.14 -10.13 -1.32
N VAL A 69 -0.03 -11.38 -1.78
CA VAL A 69 0.08 -12.53 -0.88
C VAL A 69 1.31 -12.42 0.02
N PHE A 70 2.47 -12.07 -0.56
CA PHE A 70 3.72 -11.90 0.18
C PHE A 70 3.62 -10.81 1.26
N VAL A 71 3.16 -9.61 0.90
CA VAL A 71 2.94 -8.51 1.84
C VAL A 71 1.90 -8.88 2.90
N GLY A 72 0.86 -9.62 2.51
CA GLY A 72 -0.17 -10.12 3.42
C GLY A 72 0.38 -11.03 4.51
N ILE A 73 1.18 -12.04 4.11
CA ILE A 73 1.86 -12.95 5.03
C ILE A 73 2.81 -12.18 5.95
N LEU A 74 3.61 -11.25 5.42
CA LEU A 74 4.51 -10.42 6.22
C LEU A 74 3.76 -9.56 7.23
N GLY A 75 2.62 -8.96 6.88
CA GLY A 75 1.81 -8.15 7.80
C GLY A 75 1.23 -8.98 8.95
N ILE A 76 0.71 -10.17 8.65
CA ILE A 76 0.22 -11.11 9.67
C ILE A 76 1.37 -11.55 10.58
N ALA A 77 2.54 -11.89 10.04
CA ALA A 77 3.72 -12.24 10.82
C ALA A 77 4.21 -11.07 11.70
N ALA A 78 4.24 -9.85 11.17
CA ALA A 78 4.65 -8.64 11.88
C ALA A 78 3.71 -8.30 13.05
N SER A 79 2.41 -8.60 12.92
CA SER A 79 1.44 -8.42 14.01
C SER A 79 1.74 -9.29 15.23
N LYS A 80 2.42 -10.43 15.04
CA LYS A 80 2.74 -11.43 16.09
C LYS A 80 4.16 -11.33 16.65
N THR A 81 5.08 -10.69 15.93
CA THR A 81 6.54 -10.72 16.23
C THR A 81 7.10 -9.42 16.81
N GLY A 82 6.26 -8.43 17.11
CA GLY A 82 6.71 -7.10 17.59
C GLY A 82 7.22 -6.18 16.48
N ASN A 83 7.35 -6.69 15.25
CA ASN A 83 7.81 -5.94 14.08
C ASN A 83 6.73 -5.07 13.42
N GLY A 84 5.53 -4.96 14.00
CA GLY A 84 4.41 -4.20 13.43
C GLY A 84 4.77 -2.74 13.11
N ARG A 85 5.59 -2.08 13.94
CA ARG A 85 6.06 -0.71 13.64
C ARG A 85 6.89 -0.65 12.37
N LEU A 86 7.87 -1.54 12.23
CA LEU A 86 8.76 -1.59 11.06
C LEU A 86 7.96 -1.93 9.80
N PHE A 87 7.07 -2.91 9.87
CA PHE A 87 6.18 -3.27 8.75
C PHE A 87 5.36 -2.06 8.30
N ASN A 88 4.68 -1.37 9.22
CA ASN A 88 3.87 -0.20 8.88
C ASN A 88 4.71 0.96 8.32
N GLN A 89 5.94 1.15 8.82
CA GLN A 89 6.86 2.18 8.29
C GLN A 89 7.30 1.85 6.86
N ILE A 90 7.73 0.61 6.61
CA ILE A 90 8.12 0.14 5.27
C ILE A 90 6.94 0.24 4.30
N PHE A 91 5.75 -0.17 4.77
CA PHE A 91 4.52 -0.07 3.98
C PHE A 91 4.17 1.40 3.67
N GLY A 92 4.33 2.30 4.64
CA GLY A 92 4.05 3.73 4.47
C GLY A 92 5.02 4.48 3.56
N ILE A 93 6.22 3.93 3.29
CA ILE A 93 7.18 4.49 2.33
C ILE A 93 7.15 3.77 0.96
N MET A 94 6.38 2.69 0.83
CA MET A 94 6.31 1.92 -0.41
C MET A 94 5.80 2.84 -1.53
N PRO A 95 6.51 2.97 -2.66
CA PRO A 95 6.00 3.69 -3.80
C PRO A 95 4.74 2.98 -4.29
N ILE A 96 3.59 3.60 -4.08
CA ILE A 96 2.34 3.10 -4.66
C ILE A 96 2.39 3.54 -6.12
N PHE A 97 2.73 2.61 -7.02
CA PHE A 97 2.84 2.86 -8.45
C PHE A 97 1.55 3.47 -9.05
N GLY A 98 1.66 4.15 -10.19
CA GLY A 98 0.54 4.84 -10.83
C GLY A 98 0.25 6.21 -10.22
N ASN A 99 -1.01 6.64 -10.22
CA ASN A 99 -1.40 8.00 -9.83
C ASN A 99 -1.22 8.29 -8.31
N ASN A 100 -0.94 7.28 -7.48
CA ASN A 100 -0.67 7.47 -6.05
C ASN A 100 0.73 8.03 -5.74
N ILE A 101 1.62 8.14 -6.72
CA ILE A 101 2.93 8.80 -6.56
C ILE A 101 2.74 10.27 -6.13
N TRP A 102 1.70 10.94 -6.63
CA TRP A 102 1.40 12.34 -6.30
C TRP A 102 0.99 12.52 -4.84
N TRP A 103 0.19 11.59 -4.31
CA TRP A 103 -0.25 11.62 -2.93
C TRP A 103 0.92 11.40 -1.96
N ASN A 104 1.82 10.46 -2.28
CA ASN A 104 3.04 10.23 -1.50
C ASN A 104 4.03 11.40 -1.60
N GLY A 105 4.15 12.02 -2.77
CA GLY A 105 4.94 13.24 -2.95
C GLY A 105 4.42 14.39 -2.08
N LEU A 106 3.09 14.58 -2.04
CA LEU A 106 2.45 15.62 -1.23
C LEU A 106 2.67 15.37 0.27
N THR A 107 2.41 14.17 0.77
CA THR A 107 2.60 13.84 2.20
C THR A 107 4.07 13.89 2.60
N GLY A 108 4.99 13.48 1.71
CA GLY A 108 6.44 13.63 1.90
C GLY A 108 6.89 15.08 1.98
N ALA A 109 6.37 15.95 1.11
CA ALA A 109 6.67 17.39 1.14
C ALA A 109 6.13 18.06 2.41
N ILE A 110 4.92 17.70 2.86
CA ILE A 110 4.35 18.17 4.12
C ILE A 110 5.23 17.75 5.30
N ALA A 111 5.64 16.47 5.35
CA ALA A 111 6.52 15.97 6.40
C ALA A 111 7.88 16.67 6.40
N ALA A 112 8.47 16.94 5.23
CA ALA A 112 9.72 17.68 5.12
C ALA A 112 9.58 19.13 5.61
N TYR A 113 8.48 19.81 5.27
CA TYR A 113 8.22 21.17 5.76
C TYR A 113 8.16 21.22 7.29
N TYR A 114 7.35 20.36 7.91
CA TYR A 114 7.23 20.33 9.37
C TYR A 114 8.48 19.81 10.08
N GLY A 115 9.25 18.92 9.44
CA GLY A 115 10.46 18.35 10.02
C GLY A 115 11.68 19.28 9.97
N PHE A 116 11.82 20.07 8.91
CA PHE A 116 13.02 20.88 8.68
C PHE A 116 12.81 22.39 8.82
N PHE A 117 11.60 22.88 8.55
CA PHE A 117 11.35 24.31 8.41
C PHE A 117 10.32 24.87 9.40
N ALA A 118 9.42 24.05 9.95
CA ALA A 118 8.49 24.51 10.96
C ALA A 118 9.23 24.81 12.28
N LYS A 119 9.13 26.05 12.74
CA LYS A 119 9.69 26.50 14.01
C LYS A 119 8.77 26.05 15.14
N ASN A 120 9.31 25.40 16.17
CA ASN A 120 8.53 25.02 17.34
C ASN A 120 7.89 26.27 17.97
N PRO A 121 6.59 26.23 18.32
CA PRO A 121 5.98 27.31 19.06
C PRO A 121 6.72 27.46 20.39
N THR A 122 7.38 28.60 20.59
CA THR A 122 7.88 28.98 21.91
C THR A 122 6.67 29.29 22.76
N ALA A 123 6.36 28.41 23.72
CA ALA A 123 5.30 28.67 24.70
C ALA A 123 5.55 30.03 25.36
N SER A 124 4.53 30.91 25.36
CA SER A 124 4.61 32.19 26.05
C SER A 124 4.69 31.92 27.55
N THR A 125 5.61 32.61 28.22
CA THR A 125 5.91 32.47 29.65
C THR A 125 4.70 32.74 30.57
N GLU A 126 3.60 33.27 30.04
CA GLU A 126 2.31 33.43 30.74
C GLU A 126 1.65 32.10 31.14
N GLN A 127 1.83 31.02 30.37
CA GLN A 127 1.16 29.74 30.68
C GLN A 127 1.86 28.91 31.76
N ILE A 128 3.04 29.31 32.22
CA ILE A 128 3.82 28.59 33.25
C ILE A 128 3.50 29.12 34.66
N ASN A 129 2.88 30.30 34.77
CA ASN A 129 2.68 31.01 36.03
C ASN A 129 1.19 31.21 36.41
N ALA A 130 0.26 30.47 35.82
CA ALA A 130 -1.16 30.42 36.21
C ALA A 130 -1.50 29.05 36.79
#